data_AF-A0AAV0PW47-F1
#
_entry.id   AF-A0AAV0PW47-F1
#
_cell.length_a   1.000
_cell.length_b   1.000
_cell.length_c   1.000
_cell.angle_alpha   90.00
_cell.angle_beta   90.00
_cell.angle_gamma   90.00
#
_symmetry.space_group_name_H-M   'P 1'
#
loop_
_entity.id
_entity.type
_entity.pdbx_description
1 polymer ?
#
loop_
_entity_poly.entity_id
_entity_poly.type
_entity_poly.pdbx_seq_one_letter_code
_entity_poly.pdbx_strand_id
1 'polypeptide(L)'
;MYTECGNVHDSVAVFKRIEGKNTVSWNSIIVGSAQHGCGIWALIFFNQMLRTGFEPDEFTFTGLLSACSRSGMLQKGRRFFEYITRYKSASVDLQHYTCMVDILGRSGKLHEAEELVKNMPMKPNSMVWLALLSACRVHSNVDAAERAAKSIFSLDPHCSAAYVLLSNLYASAGRWADVSRTRVRMRHGGVVKERGSSWVVMKGKKHEFVSGDRGHPLIERIYEKLRWLREKLKEVGYVADQRFALHDVEDEQKEEMLWCHSERLAIGFALISSVEGSGITVMKNLRVCGDCHEVIKLISGVVGREIVVRDSGRFHHFKNGVCSCSDYW
;
A
#
# COMPACT_ATOMS: atom_id res chain seq x y z
N MET A 1 -0.17 -19.03 2.12
CA MET A 1 0.28 -19.03 3.54
C MET A 1 1.60 -18.28 3.67
N TYR A 2 2.72 -18.75 3.12
CA TYR A 2 4.02 -18.04 3.24
C TYR A 2 4.04 -16.60 2.70
N THR A 3 3.38 -16.35 1.57
CA THR A 3 3.19 -14.99 1.02
C THR A 3 2.46 -14.08 2.01
N GLU A 4 1.37 -14.58 2.61
CA GLU A 4 0.59 -13.86 3.60
C GLU A 4 1.32 -13.61 4.93
N CYS A 5 2.42 -14.32 5.18
CA CYS A 5 3.28 -14.17 6.36
C CYS A 5 4.48 -13.24 6.13
N GLY A 6 4.59 -12.59 4.98
CA GLY A 6 5.73 -11.71 4.69
C GLY A 6 6.99 -12.45 4.21
N ASN A 7 6.90 -13.75 3.88
CA ASN A 7 8.06 -14.53 3.44
C ASN A 7 7.92 -14.99 1.98
N VAL A 8 8.35 -14.13 1.07
CA VAL A 8 8.29 -14.39 -0.37
C VAL A 8 9.28 -15.49 -0.79
N HIS A 9 10.45 -15.57 -0.18
CA HIS A 9 11.49 -16.55 -0.54
C HIS A 9 11.05 -17.99 -0.21
N ASP A 10 10.49 -18.20 0.98
CA ASP A 10 9.96 -19.51 1.38
C ASP A 10 8.76 -19.90 0.53
N SER A 11 7.93 -18.92 0.14
CA SER A 11 6.82 -19.20 -0.77
C SER A 11 7.31 -19.73 -2.13
N VAL A 12 8.39 -19.17 -2.67
CA VAL A 12 9.04 -19.68 -3.88
C VAL A 12 9.66 -21.06 -3.66
N ALA A 13 10.34 -21.28 -2.53
CA ALA A 13 10.97 -22.56 -2.22
C ALA A 13 9.93 -23.70 -2.11
N VAL A 14 8.82 -23.44 -1.41
CA VAL A 14 7.71 -24.39 -1.29
C VAL A 14 7.04 -24.59 -2.64
N PHE A 15 6.75 -23.53 -3.39
CA PHE A 15 6.15 -23.64 -4.72
C PHE A 15 6.94 -24.57 -5.64
N LYS A 16 8.28 -24.44 -5.66
CA LYS A 16 9.15 -25.33 -6.45
C LYS A 16 8.97 -26.80 -6.10
N ARG A 17 8.77 -27.12 -4.81
CA ARG A 17 8.60 -28.49 -4.27
C ARG A 17 7.19 -29.07 -4.42
N ILE A 18 6.19 -28.29 -4.81
CA ILE A 18 4.83 -28.82 -5.04
C ILE A 18 4.88 -29.84 -6.19
N GLU A 19 4.58 -31.09 -5.89
CA GLU A 19 4.26 -32.12 -6.88
C GLU A 19 2.82 -31.91 -7.36
N GLY A 20 2.56 -32.08 -8.66
CA GLY A 20 1.21 -31.88 -9.21
C GLY A 20 0.71 -30.44 -9.11
N LYS A 21 1.53 -29.46 -9.51
CA LYS A 21 1.11 -28.04 -9.59
C LYS A 21 -0.19 -27.90 -10.38
N ASN A 22 -1.04 -26.98 -9.95
CA ASN A 22 -2.30 -26.64 -10.62
C ASN A 22 -2.43 -25.12 -10.78
N THR A 23 -3.47 -24.67 -11.49
CA THR A 23 -3.74 -23.23 -11.74
C THR A 23 -3.77 -22.41 -10.44
N VAL A 24 -4.36 -22.94 -9.37
CA VAL A 24 -4.41 -22.27 -8.06
C VAL A 24 -3.01 -22.04 -7.48
N SER A 25 -2.13 -23.02 -7.56
CA SER A 25 -0.74 -22.90 -7.08
C SER A 25 0.06 -21.86 -7.89
N TRP A 26 -0.15 -21.81 -9.21
CA TRP A 26 0.45 -20.79 -10.09
C TRP A 26 -0.07 -19.39 -9.76
N ASN A 27 -1.39 -19.23 -9.64
CA ASN A 27 -2.01 -17.96 -9.27
C ASN A 27 -1.53 -17.48 -7.91
N SER A 28 -1.39 -18.38 -6.95
CA SER A 28 -0.89 -18.07 -5.61
C SER A 28 0.52 -17.49 -5.64
N ILE A 29 1.45 -18.08 -6.41
CA ILE A 29 2.83 -17.58 -6.46
C ILE A 29 2.94 -16.29 -7.30
N ILE A 30 2.12 -16.13 -8.36
CA ILE A 30 2.07 -14.91 -9.18
C ILE A 30 1.52 -13.73 -8.36
N VAL A 31 0.36 -13.89 -7.73
CA VAL A 31 -0.27 -12.86 -6.89
C VAL A 31 0.59 -12.55 -5.67
N GLY A 32 1.14 -13.58 -5.02
CA GLY A 32 2.08 -13.42 -3.92
C GLY A 32 3.30 -12.60 -4.34
N SER A 33 3.96 -12.95 -5.44
CA SER A 33 5.09 -12.16 -5.94
C SER A 33 4.71 -10.69 -6.20
N ALA A 34 3.51 -10.43 -6.74
CA ALA A 34 2.99 -9.09 -6.93
C ALA A 34 2.78 -8.34 -5.60
N GLN A 35 2.29 -9.01 -4.55
CA GLN A 35 2.07 -8.41 -3.23
C GLN A 35 3.37 -8.01 -2.53
N HIS A 36 4.51 -8.58 -2.89
CA HIS A 36 5.80 -8.27 -2.27
C HIS A 36 6.65 -7.26 -3.07
N GLY A 37 6.09 -6.67 -4.13
CA GLY A 37 6.83 -5.80 -5.05
C GLY A 37 7.75 -6.56 -6.01
N CYS A 38 7.71 -7.89 -6.02
CA CYS A 38 8.54 -8.73 -6.88
C CYS A 38 7.88 -8.95 -8.25
N GLY A 39 7.53 -7.88 -8.97
CA GLY A 39 6.79 -7.99 -10.22
C GLY A 39 7.51 -8.82 -11.29
N ILE A 40 8.85 -8.75 -11.35
CA ILE A 40 9.64 -9.58 -12.28
C ILE A 40 9.44 -11.08 -12.01
N TRP A 41 9.34 -11.49 -10.75
CA TRP A 41 9.10 -12.89 -10.40
C TRP A 41 7.71 -13.36 -10.82
N ALA A 42 6.68 -12.52 -10.65
CA ALA A 42 5.34 -12.82 -11.12
C ALA A 42 5.33 -13.14 -12.64
N LEU A 43 6.08 -12.36 -13.42
CA LEU A 43 6.23 -12.57 -14.86
C LEU A 43 7.03 -13.84 -15.20
N ILE A 44 8.05 -14.17 -14.42
CA ILE A 44 8.81 -15.42 -14.58
C ILE A 44 7.90 -16.63 -14.34
N PHE A 45 7.12 -16.62 -13.25
CA PHE A 45 6.19 -17.71 -12.94
C PHE A 45 5.08 -17.85 -13.98
N PHE A 46 4.55 -16.75 -14.50
CA PHE A 46 3.60 -16.79 -15.61
C PHE A 46 4.19 -17.44 -16.86
N ASN A 47 5.42 -17.08 -17.26
CA ASN A 47 6.07 -17.74 -18.40
C ASN A 47 6.31 -19.23 -18.14
N GLN A 48 6.61 -19.62 -16.90
CA GLN A 48 6.78 -21.01 -16.53
C GLN A 48 5.44 -21.78 -16.58
N MET A 49 4.36 -21.17 -16.09
CA MET A 49 2.99 -21.71 -16.17
C MET A 49 2.63 -22.05 -17.62
N LEU A 50 2.83 -21.12 -18.55
CA LEU A 50 2.60 -21.32 -19.98
C LEU A 50 3.45 -22.44 -20.57
N ARG A 51 4.75 -22.49 -20.24
CA ARG A 51 5.66 -23.54 -20.73
C ARG A 51 5.29 -24.93 -20.21
N THR A 52 4.64 -25.01 -19.06
CA THR A 52 4.13 -26.26 -18.50
C THR A 52 2.73 -26.63 -18.99
N GLY A 53 2.17 -25.90 -19.95
CA GLY A 53 0.88 -26.20 -20.58
C GLY A 53 -0.35 -25.78 -19.78
N PHE A 54 -0.18 -24.99 -18.71
CA PHE A 54 -1.31 -24.46 -17.95
C PHE A 54 -1.89 -23.21 -18.63
N GLU A 55 -3.21 -23.22 -18.81
CA GLU A 55 -3.93 -22.08 -19.38
C GLU A 55 -4.16 -21.01 -18.29
N PRO A 56 -3.79 -19.74 -18.54
CA PRO A 56 -4.12 -18.61 -17.67
C PRO A 56 -5.63 -18.41 -17.53
N ASP A 57 -6.06 -17.94 -16.37
CA ASP A 57 -7.43 -17.54 -16.05
C ASP A 57 -7.49 -16.05 -15.64
N GLU A 58 -8.69 -15.54 -15.34
CA GLU A 58 -8.89 -14.16 -14.88
C GLU A 58 -8.04 -13.81 -13.64
N PHE A 59 -7.84 -14.78 -12.75
CA PHE A 59 -7.03 -14.58 -11.54
C PHE A 59 -5.54 -14.44 -11.89
N THR A 60 -5.05 -15.19 -12.87
CA THR A 60 -3.68 -15.07 -13.39
C THR A 60 -3.44 -13.64 -13.87
N PHE A 61 -4.34 -13.13 -14.72
CA PHE A 61 -4.22 -11.79 -15.31
C PHE A 61 -4.39 -10.68 -14.28
N THR A 62 -5.31 -10.83 -13.32
CA THR A 62 -5.40 -9.91 -12.17
C THR A 62 -4.09 -9.84 -11.39
N GLY A 63 -3.43 -10.98 -11.16
CA GLY A 63 -2.12 -11.05 -10.53
C GLY A 63 -1.03 -10.33 -11.33
N LEU A 64 -1.01 -10.52 -12.65
CA LEU A 64 -0.05 -9.88 -13.56
C LEU A 64 -0.25 -8.36 -13.65
N LEU A 65 -1.50 -7.89 -13.76
CA LEU A 65 -1.80 -6.46 -13.77
C LEU A 65 -1.45 -5.83 -12.42
N SER A 66 -1.75 -6.50 -11.31
CA SER A 66 -1.33 -6.06 -9.97
C SER A 66 0.20 -5.96 -9.86
N ALA A 67 0.94 -6.93 -10.41
CA ALA A 67 2.40 -6.90 -10.46
C ALA A 67 2.90 -5.70 -11.27
N CYS A 68 2.30 -5.43 -12.42
CA CYS A 68 2.63 -4.28 -13.26
C CYS A 68 2.34 -2.96 -12.55
N SER A 69 1.19 -2.85 -11.88
CA SER A 69 0.79 -1.67 -11.10
C SER A 69 1.74 -1.36 -9.96
N ARG A 70 2.25 -2.39 -9.28
CA ARG A 70 3.13 -2.20 -8.12
C ARG A 70 4.61 -2.05 -8.48
N SER A 71 4.98 -2.32 -9.72
CA SER A 71 6.37 -2.30 -10.20
C SER A 71 6.61 -1.31 -11.34
N GLY A 72 5.68 -0.40 -11.59
CA GLY A 72 5.80 0.63 -12.61
C GLY A 72 5.87 0.13 -14.06
N MET A 73 5.32 -1.06 -14.34
CA MET A 73 5.44 -1.69 -15.67
C MET A 73 4.26 -1.33 -16.59
N LEU A 74 4.03 -0.05 -16.86
CA LEU A 74 2.90 0.46 -17.66
C LEU A 74 2.71 -0.30 -18.99
N GLN A 75 3.78 -0.41 -19.79
CA GLN A 75 3.71 -1.04 -21.11
C GLN A 75 3.39 -2.54 -21.05
N LYS A 76 3.87 -3.24 -20.01
CA LYS A 76 3.51 -4.65 -19.79
C LYS A 76 2.06 -4.80 -19.33
N GLY A 77 1.59 -3.89 -18.47
CA GLY A 77 0.19 -3.84 -18.05
C GLY A 77 -0.77 -3.72 -19.23
N ARG A 78 -0.51 -2.79 -20.16
CA ARG A 78 -1.31 -2.66 -21.41
C ARG A 78 -1.34 -3.94 -22.22
N ARG A 79 -0.14 -4.51 -22.47
CA ARG A 79 -0.03 -5.76 -23.22
C ARG A 79 -0.82 -6.87 -22.56
N PHE A 80 -0.69 -7.06 -21.25
CA PHE A 80 -1.46 -8.08 -20.55
C PHE A 80 -2.97 -7.83 -20.64
N PHE A 81 -3.41 -6.59 -20.48
CA PHE A 81 -4.83 -6.24 -20.57
C PHE A 81 -5.43 -6.55 -21.96
N GLU A 82 -4.70 -6.22 -23.02
CA GLU A 82 -5.07 -6.60 -24.40
C GLU A 82 -5.00 -8.12 -24.63
N TYR A 83 -4.09 -8.80 -23.93
CA TYR A 83 -3.84 -10.23 -24.12
C TYR A 83 -4.89 -11.13 -23.45
N ILE A 84 -5.63 -10.63 -22.46
CA ILE A 84 -6.70 -11.38 -21.77
C ILE A 84 -7.69 -11.96 -22.79
N THR A 85 -8.14 -11.15 -23.74
CA THR A 85 -9.20 -11.50 -24.72
C THR A 85 -8.78 -12.59 -25.70
N ARG A 86 -7.49 -12.97 -25.73
CA ARG A 86 -6.99 -14.05 -26.58
C ARG A 86 -7.18 -15.44 -25.98
N TYR A 87 -7.51 -15.53 -24.69
CA TYR A 87 -7.72 -16.81 -24.00
C TYR A 87 -9.21 -17.10 -23.89
N LYS A 88 -9.59 -18.36 -24.18
CA LYS A 88 -11.00 -18.78 -24.05
C LYS A 88 -11.41 -18.89 -22.58
N SER A 89 -10.44 -19.18 -21.72
CA SER A 89 -10.59 -19.29 -20.26
C SER A 89 -10.60 -17.96 -19.52
N ALA A 90 -10.48 -16.82 -20.20
CA ALA A 90 -10.39 -15.52 -19.54
C ALA A 90 -11.17 -14.43 -20.27
N SER A 91 -11.83 -13.56 -19.50
CA SER A 91 -12.46 -12.35 -20.01
C SER A 91 -12.07 -11.14 -19.17
N VAL A 92 -12.14 -9.95 -19.76
CA VAL A 92 -11.84 -8.71 -19.05
C VAL A 92 -13.01 -8.39 -18.13
N ASP A 93 -12.77 -8.41 -16.83
CA ASP A 93 -13.73 -8.08 -15.79
C ASP A 93 -13.43 -6.73 -15.10
N LEU A 94 -14.28 -6.39 -14.12
CA LEU A 94 -14.17 -5.16 -13.34
C LEU A 94 -12.85 -5.04 -12.56
N GLN A 95 -12.28 -6.17 -12.12
CA GLN A 95 -11.03 -6.19 -11.37
C GLN A 95 -9.83 -5.87 -12.28
N HIS A 96 -9.84 -6.37 -13.52
CA HIS A 96 -8.84 -6.02 -14.53
C HIS A 96 -8.87 -4.52 -14.85
N TYR A 97 -10.07 -3.92 -15.02
CA TYR A 97 -10.21 -2.47 -15.19
C TYR A 97 -9.68 -1.69 -13.98
N THR A 98 -10.02 -2.12 -12.76
CA THR A 98 -9.50 -1.50 -11.54
C THR A 98 -7.97 -1.50 -11.52
N CYS A 99 -7.34 -2.62 -11.88
CA CYS A 99 -5.88 -2.71 -11.97
C CYS A 99 -5.31 -1.79 -13.06
N MET A 100 -5.94 -1.70 -14.23
CA MET A 100 -5.47 -0.80 -15.28
C MET A 100 -5.62 0.68 -14.93
N VAL A 101 -6.69 1.06 -14.23
CA VAL A 101 -6.85 2.43 -13.70
C VAL A 101 -5.76 2.73 -12.68
N ASP A 102 -5.40 1.79 -11.80
CA ASP A 102 -4.28 1.95 -10.86
C ASP A 102 -2.93 2.07 -11.59
N ILE A 103 -2.69 1.25 -12.64
CA ILE A 103 -1.48 1.32 -13.49
C ILE A 103 -1.34 2.70 -14.15
N LEU A 104 -2.41 3.14 -14.85
CA LEU A 104 -2.43 4.43 -15.54
C LEU A 104 -2.28 5.59 -14.55
N GLY A 105 -3.03 5.51 -13.46
CA GLY A 105 -3.06 6.50 -12.41
C GLY A 105 -1.69 6.72 -11.79
N ARG A 106 -1.00 5.66 -11.35
CA ARG A 106 0.35 5.75 -10.77
C ARG A 106 1.42 6.20 -11.76
N SER A 107 1.18 6.00 -13.05
CA SER A 107 2.06 6.45 -14.12
C SER A 107 1.80 7.91 -14.53
N GLY A 108 0.97 8.65 -13.79
CA GLY A 108 0.60 10.04 -14.10
C GLY A 108 -0.38 10.21 -15.27
N LYS A 109 -0.91 9.11 -15.82
CA LYS A 109 -1.84 9.14 -16.96
C LYS A 109 -3.29 9.29 -16.50
N LEU A 110 -3.56 10.31 -15.67
CA LEU A 110 -4.87 10.49 -15.02
C LEU A 110 -6.03 10.70 -16.01
N HIS A 111 -5.81 11.44 -17.09
CA HIS A 111 -6.83 11.64 -18.13
C HIS A 111 -7.22 10.31 -18.78
N GLU A 112 -6.22 9.52 -19.18
CA GLU A 112 -6.43 8.22 -19.79
C GLU A 112 -7.07 7.23 -18.82
N ALA A 113 -6.69 7.28 -17.53
CA ALA A 113 -7.34 6.51 -16.49
C ALA A 113 -8.83 6.87 -16.37
N GLU A 114 -9.17 8.16 -16.37
CA GLU A 114 -10.56 8.63 -16.31
C GLU A 114 -11.36 8.22 -17.56
N GLU A 115 -10.76 8.32 -18.75
CA GLU A 115 -11.35 7.89 -20.01
C GLU A 115 -11.61 6.38 -20.03
N LEU A 116 -10.66 5.58 -19.55
CA LEU A 116 -10.82 4.13 -19.42
C LEU A 116 -12.03 3.78 -18.56
N VAL A 117 -12.24 4.49 -17.43
CA VAL A 117 -13.41 4.27 -16.55
C VAL A 117 -14.72 4.61 -17.26
N LYS A 118 -14.75 5.70 -18.04
CA LYS A 118 -15.94 6.13 -18.78
C LYS A 118 -16.31 5.17 -19.92
N ASN A 119 -15.32 4.55 -20.54
CA ASN A 119 -15.48 3.65 -21.68
C ASN A 119 -15.61 2.17 -21.27
N MET A 120 -15.78 1.86 -19.99
CA MET A 120 -15.98 0.49 -19.53
C MET A 120 -17.28 -0.10 -20.10
N PRO A 121 -17.28 -1.36 -20.58
CA PRO A 121 -18.49 -2.02 -21.08
C PRO A 121 -19.44 -2.42 -19.94
N MET A 122 -18.99 -2.38 -18.69
CA MET A 122 -19.77 -2.58 -17.49
C MET A 122 -19.81 -1.31 -16.62
N LYS A 123 -20.84 -1.19 -15.79
CA LYS A 123 -20.96 -0.05 -14.85
C LYS A 123 -19.78 -0.04 -13.87
N PRO A 124 -19.00 1.05 -13.77
CA PRO A 124 -17.93 1.16 -12.80
C PRO A 124 -18.49 1.20 -11.37
N ASN A 125 -17.83 0.50 -10.44
CA ASN A 125 -18.15 0.56 -9.02
C ASN A 125 -17.28 1.60 -8.29
N SER A 126 -17.54 1.78 -7.00
CA SER A 126 -16.77 2.71 -6.15
C SER A 126 -15.28 2.41 -6.11
N MET A 127 -14.87 1.14 -6.24
CA MET A 127 -13.45 0.73 -6.18
C MET A 127 -12.64 1.21 -7.38
N VAL A 128 -13.21 1.15 -8.59
CA VAL A 128 -12.57 1.66 -9.81
C VAL A 128 -12.30 3.16 -9.67
N TRP A 129 -13.30 3.93 -9.24
CA TRP A 129 -13.15 5.36 -9.01
C TRP A 129 -12.22 5.67 -7.83
N LEU A 130 -12.19 4.82 -6.80
CA LEU A 130 -11.28 4.96 -5.67
C LEU A 130 -9.82 4.76 -6.10
N ALA A 131 -9.54 3.87 -7.05
CA ALA A 131 -8.21 3.72 -7.65
C ALA A 131 -7.78 5.03 -8.35
N LEU A 132 -8.68 5.64 -9.14
CA LEU A 132 -8.42 6.94 -9.78
C LEU A 132 -8.19 8.06 -8.75
N LEU A 133 -9.04 8.15 -7.73
CA LEU A 133 -8.92 9.15 -6.65
C LEU A 133 -7.59 8.99 -5.88
N SER A 134 -7.20 7.75 -5.59
CA SER A 134 -5.91 7.45 -4.95
C SER A 134 -4.72 7.90 -5.80
N ALA A 135 -4.79 7.74 -7.12
CA ALA A 135 -3.76 8.22 -8.04
C ALA A 135 -3.72 9.76 -8.14
N CYS A 136 -4.87 10.43 -8.10
CA CYS A 136 -4.93 11.90 -8.10
C CYS A 136 -4.17 12.50 -6.91
N ARG A 137 -4.19 11.82 -5.75
CA ARG A 137 -3.40 12.21 -4.58
C ARG A 137 -1.88 12.16 -4.84
N VAL A 138 -1.40 11.18 -5.59
CA VAL A 138 0.03 11.04 -5.91
C VAL A 138 0.51 12.17 -6.82
N HIS A 139 -0.36 12.66 -7.72
CA HIS A 139 -0.03 13.69 -8.70
C HIS A 139 -0.61 15.07 -8.37
N SER A 140 -1.10 15.27 -7.13
CA SER A 140 -1.70 16.52 -6.65
C SER A 140 -2.78 17.12 -7.57
N ASN A 141 -3.53 16.27 -8.30
CA ASN A 141 -4.55 16.73 -9.25
C ASN A 141 -5.92 16.81 -8.56
N VAL A 142 -6.26 17.99 -8.07
CA VAL A 142 -7.50 18.23 -7.32
C VAL A 142 -8.75 18.09 -8.20
N ASP A 143 -8.70 18.55 -9.45
CA ASP A 143 -9.88 18.56 -10.32
C ASP A 143 -10.32 17.13 -10.68
N ALA A 144 -9.38 16.26 -11.04
CA ALA A 144 -9.67 14.85 -11.33
C ALA A 144 -10.14 14.11 -10.06
N ALA A 145 -9.58 14.44 -8.90
CA ALA A 145 -10.01 13.89 -7.61
C ALA A 145 -11.46 14.27 -7.28
N GLU A 146 -11.86 15.53 -7.49
CA GLU A 146 -13.22 15.98 -7.25
C GLU A 146 -14.23 15.25 -8.15
N ARG A 147 -13.90 15.07 -9.44
CA ARG A 147 -14.74 14.29 -10.36
C ARG A 147 -14.85 12.82 -9.94
N ALA A 148 -13.73 12.18 -9.61
CA ALA A 148 -13.74 10.79 -9.13
C ALA A 148 -14.53 10.64 -7.82
N ALA A 149 -14.35 11.55 -6.87
CA ALA A 149 -15.08 11.55 -5.60
C ALA A 149 -16.58 11.77 -5.80
N LYS A 150 -16.99 12.65 -6.72
CA LYS A 150 -18.40 12.83 -7.08
C LYS A 150 -19.01 11.52 -7.60
N SER A 151 -18.31 10.81 -8.48
CA SER A 151 -18.74 9.49 -8.95
C SER A 151 -18.85 8.49 -7.80
N ILE A 152 -17.87 8.43 -6.90
CA ILE A 152 -17.91 7.54 -5.72
C ILE A 152 -19.12 7.86 -4.84
N PHE A 153 -19.33 9.12 -4.46
CA PHE A 153 -20.43 9.49 -3.56
C PHE A 153 -21.82 9.29 -4.18
N SER A 154 -21.92 9.24 -5.51
CA SER A 154 -23.17 8.88 -6.20
C SER A 154 -23.46 7.37 -6.15
N LEU A 155 -22.42 6.53 -6.02
CA LEU A 155 -22.51 5.07 -5.97
C LEU A 155 -22.57 4.56 -4.52
N ASP A 156 -21.77 5.15 -3.65
CA ASP A 156 -21.62 4.83 -2.24
C ASP A 156 -21.37 6.12 -1.43
N PRO A 157 -22.43 6.75 -0.91
CA PRO A 157 -22.33 7.94 -0.06
C PRO A 157 -21.56 7.72 1.25
N HIS A 158 -21.36 6.46 1.66
CA HIS A 158 -20.72 6.08 2.92
C HIS A 158 -19.26 5.63 2.75
N CYS A 159 -18.69 5.77 1.54
CA CYS A 159 -17.30 5.42 1.27
C CYS A 159 -16.31 6.32 2.04
N SER A 160 -15.93 5.89 3.25
CA SER A 160 -15.05 6.65 4.15
C SER A 160 -13.67 6.93 3.53
N ALA A 161 -13.14 5.98 2.77
CA ALA A 161 -11.85 6.10 2.08
C ALA A 161 -11.84 7.29 1.10
N ALA A 162 -12.93 7.51 0.36
CA ALA A 162 -13.03 8.62 -0.59
C ALA A 162 -13.03 9.98 0.11
N TYR A 163 -13.78 10.13 1.20
CA TYR A 163 -13.75 11.36 2.01
C TYR A 163 -12.36 11.64 2.56
N VAL A 164 -11.68 10.62 3.09
CA VAL A 164 -10.34 10.78 3.66
C VAL A 164 -9.34 11.17 2.58
N LEU A 165 -9.33 10.49 1.43
CA LEU A 165 -8.42 10.81 0.33
C LEU A 165 -8.64 12.24 -0.21
N LEU A 166 -9.90 12.63 -0.41
CA LEU A 166 -10.23 13.96 -0.90
C LEU A 166 -9.85 15.05 0.12
N SER A 167 -10.15 14.82 1.41
CA SER A 167 -9.76 15.72 2.51
C SER A 167 -8.25 15.88 2.61
N ASN A 168 -7.49 14.79 2.51
CA ASN A 168 -6.03 14.83 2.54
C ASN A 168 -5.45 15.60 1.34
N LEU A 169 -6.06 15.45 0.17
CA LEU A 169 -5.66 16.18 -1.03
C LEU A 169 -5.92 17.68 -0.88
N TYR A 170 -7.08 18.07 -0.34
CA TYR A 170 -7.37 19.47 -0.03
C TYR A 170 -6.40 20.06 0.99
N ALA A 171 -6.08 19.32 2.06
CA ALA A 171 -5.10 19.75 3.05
C ALA A 171 -3.72 19.97 2.41
N SER A 172 -3.27 19.04 1.56
CA SER A 172 -2.00 19.15 0.83
C SER A 172 -1.98 20.34 -0.14
N ALA A 173 -3.14 20.80 -0.60
CA ALA A 173 -3.31 21.97 -1.46
C ALA A 173 -3.62 23.27 -0.68
N GLY A 174 -3.58 23.25 0.66
CA GLY A 174 -3.91 24.41 1.50
C GLY A 174 -5.40 24.80 1.52
N ARG A 175 -6.29 23.99 0.95
CA ARG A 175 -7.73 24.24 0.85
C ARG A 175 -8.48 23.84 2.14
N TRP A 176 -8.15 24.47 3.27
CA TRP A 176 -8.70 24.11 4.60
C TRP A 176 -10.22 24.27 4.74
N ALA A 177 -10.82 25.20 3.98
CA ALA A 177 -12.27 25.34 3.91
C ALA A 177 -12.94 24.08 3.34
N ASP A 178 -12.34 23.47 2.30
CA ASP A 178 -12.82 22.22 1.72
C ASP A 178 -12.60 21.02 2.64
N VAL A 179 -11.48 20.99 3.38
CA VAL A 179 -11.24 19.99 4.45
C VAL A 179 -12.37 20.03 5.47
N SER A 180 -12.72 21.23 5.94
CA SER A 180 -13.79 21.45 6.90
C SER A 180 -15.15 21.01 6.36
N ARG A 181 -15.49 21.42 5.12
CA ARG A 181 -16.72 20.96 4.43
C ARG A 181 -16.79 19.44 4.32
N THR A 182 -15.70 18.81 3.92
CA THR A 182 -15.61 17.34 3.78
C THR A 182 -15.87 16.65 5.12
N ARG A 183 -15.27 17.15 6.22
CA ARG A 183 -15.49 16.61 7.58
C ARG A 183 -16.92 16.83 8.09
N VAL A 184 -17.56 17.95 7.77
CA VAL A 184 -18.97 18.19 8.10
C VAL A 184 -19.87 17.21 7.36
N ARG A 185 -19.63 17.00 6.05
CA ARG A 185 -20.38 16.04 5.24
C ARG A 185 -20.23 14.61 5.77
N MET A 186 -19.04 14.20 6.20
CA MET A 186 -18.84 12.91 6.87
C MET A 186 -19.69 12.78 8.13
N ARG A 187 -19.69 13.81 9.00
CA ARG A 187 -20.47 13.81 10.26
C ARG A 187 -21.97 13.71 10.01
N HIS A 188 -22.52 14.52 9.08
CA HIS A 188 -23.94 14.46 8.73
C HIS A 188 -24.34 13.13 8.09
N GLY A 189 -23.46 12.52 7.30
CA GLY A 189 -23.70 11.22 6.68
C GLY A 189 -23.42 10.01 7.59
N GLY A 190 -23.07 10.22 8.86
CA GLY A 190 -22.70 9.13 9.78
C GLY A 190 -21.45 8.35 9.36
N VAL A 191 -20.60 8.94 8.50
CA VAL A 191 -19.42 8.27 7.94
C VAL A 191 -18.26 8.37 8.92
N VAL A 192 -17.85 7.23 9.46
CA VAL A 192 -16.73 7.13 10.39
C VAL A 192 -15.46 6.74 9.62
N LYS A 193 -14.37 7.48 9.87
CA LYS A 193 -13.05 7.14 9.36
C LYS A 193 -12.52 5.89 10.08
N GLU A 194 -11.98 4.95 9.33
CA GLU A 194 -11.26 3.82 9.91
C GLU A 194 -10.01 4.30 10.66
N ARG A 195 -9.85 3.84 11.90
CA ARG A 195 -8.70 4.16 12.74
C ARG A 195 -7.48 3.39 12.23
N GLY A 196 -6.39 4.09 11.98
CA GLY A 196 -5.13 3.44 11.64
C GLY A 196 -4.50 2.77 12.87
N SER A 197 -4.22 1.49 12.77
CA SER A 197 -3.46 0.72 13.75
C SER A 197 -2.33 -0.05 13.09
N SER A 198 -1.25 -0.23 13.84
CA SER A 198 -0.13 -1.09 13.46
C SER A 198 0.14 -2.08 14.58
N TRP A 199 0.52 -3.31 14.26
CA TRP A 199 0.77 -4.33 15.26
C TRP A 199 1.92 -5.24 14.90
N VAL A 200 2.49 -5.85 15.94
CA VAL A 200 3.49 -6.91 15.84
C VAL A 200 2.99 -8.12 16.62
N VAL A 201 3.26 -9.32 16.10
CA VAL A 201 3.00 -10.56 16.82
C VAL A 201 4.32 -11.06 17.41
N MET A 202 4.42 -11.10 18.74
CA MET A 202 5.59 -11.61 19.45
C MET A 202 5.17 -12.62 20.51
N LYS A 203 5.86 -13.77 20.56
CA LYS A 203 5.56 -14.86 21.51
C LYS A 203 4.06 -15.24 21.50
N GLY A 204 3.45 -15.29 20.31
CA GLY A 204 2.03 -15.59 20.12
C GLY A 204 1.04 -14.48 20.52
N LYS A 205 1.51 -13.33 20.99
CA LYS A 205 0.67 -12.21 21.43
C LYS A 205 0.69 -11.07 20.40
N LYS A 206 -0.50 -10.55 20.05
CA LYS A 206 -0.65 -9.32 19.26
C LYS A 206 -0.41 -8.10 20.15
N HIS A 207 0.56 -7.27 19.77
CA HIS A 207 0.83 -5.96 20.36
C HIS A 207 0.43 -4.89 19.36
N GLU A 208 -0.69 -4.23 19.61
CA GLU A 208 -1.30 -3.25 18.71
C GLU A 208 -1.09 -1.83 19.23
N PHE A 209 -0.82 -0.92 18.30
CA PHE A 209 -0.55 0.48 18.54
C PHE A 209 -1.39 1.35 17.61
N VAL A 210 -1.77 2.49 18.12
CA VAL A 210 -2.48 3.57 17.41
C VAL A 210 -1.65 4.84 17.47
N SER A 211 -1.89 5.81 16.60
CA SER A 211 -1.09 7.04 16.64
C SER A 211 -1.21 7.73 18.01
N GLY A 212 -0.06 8.06 18.61
CA GLY A 212 0.02 8.69 19.94
C GLY A 212 -0.29 7.76 21.11
N ASP A 213 -0.20 6.44 20.94
CA ASP A 213 -0.49 5.48 22.01
C ASP A 213 0.33 5.74 23.29
N ARG A 214 -0.33 5.56 24.44
CA ARG A 214 0.22 5.67 25.80
C ARG A 214 -0.13 4.45 26.68
N GLY A 215 -0.89 3.48 26.17
CA GLY A 215 -1.48 2.41 26.98
C GLY A 215 -0.65 1.14 27.10
N HIS A 216 0.44 1.01 26.35
CA HIS A 216 1.26 -0.21 26.36
C HIS A 216 2.16 -0.29 27.62
N PRO A 217 2.33 -1.46 28.28
CA PRO A 217 3.16 -1.56 29.50
C PRO A 217 4.63 -1.15 29.33
N LEU A 218 5.15 -1.23 28.10
CA LEU A 218 6.53 -0.85 27.77
C LEU A 218 6.62 0.53 27.08
N ILE A 219 5.59 1.37 27.19
CA ILE A 219 5.48 2.56 26.35
C ILE A 219 6.62 3.56 26.56
N GLU A 220 7.06 3.77 27.79
CA GLU A 220 8.20 4.67 28.08
C GLU A 220 9.47 4.21 27.35
N ARG A 221 9.78 2.91 27.42
CA ARG A 221 10.92 2.30 26.72
C ARG A 221 10.78 2.39 25.19
N ILE A 222 9.56 2.31 24.68
CA ILE A 222 9.29 2.50 23.24
C ILE A 222 9.62 3.94 22.84
N TYR A 223 9.14 4.94 23.58
CA TYR A 223 9.42 6.34 23.27
C TYR A 223 10.90 6.69 23.46
N GLU A 224 11.59 6.12 24.44
CA GLU A 224 13.05 6.22 24.56
C GLU A 224 13.76 5.70 23.32
N LYS A 225 13.37 4.50 22.83
CA LYS A 225 13.94 3.95 21.61
C LYS A 225 13.65 4.81 20.38
N LEU A 226 12.45 5.40 20.29
CA LEU A 226 12.08 6.32 19.22
C LEU A 226 12.87 7.63 19.27
N ARG A 227 13.14 8.19 20.45
CA ARG A 227 14.01 9.36 20.61
C ARG A 227 15.43 9.07 20.11
N TRP A 228 16.00 7.93 20.52
CA TRP A 228 17.30 7.49 20.03
C TRP A 228 17.31 7.29 18.50
N LEU A 229 16.27 6.66 17.94
CA LEU A 229 16.15 6.52 16.48
C LEU A 229 16.09 7.88 15.80
N ARG A 230 15.31 8.84 16.33
CA ARG A 230 15.20 10.19 15.76
C ARG A 230 16.56 10.87 15.66
N GLU A 231 17.38 10.80 16.70
CA GLU A 231 18.74 11.34 16.70
C GLU A 231 19.61 10.67 15.62
N LYS A 232 19.61 9.34 15.55
CA LYS A 232 20.36 8.60 14.53
C LYS A 232 19.90 8.86 13.11
N LEU A 233 18.61 9.06 12.90
CA LEU A 233 18.08 9.42 11.59
C LEU A 233 18.51 10.84 11.17
N LYS A 234 18.57 11.79 12.11
CA LYS A 234 19.09 13.14 11.82
C LYS A 234 20.56 13.12 11.42
N GLU A 235 21.39 12.27 12.05
CA GLU A 235 22.80 12.09 11.69
C GLU A 235 22.98 11.61 10.23
N VAL A 236 22.05 10.84 9.69
CA VAL A 236 22.07 10.35 8.29
C VAL A 236 21.25 11.21 7.32
N GLY A 237 20.84 12.41 7.74
CA GLY A 237 20.20 13.40 6.87
C GLY A 237 18.68 13.27 6.72
N TYR A 238 17.99 12.60 7.66
CA TYR A 238 16.52 12.57 7.66
C TYR A 238 15.94 13.98 7.85
N VAL A 239 15.02 14.35 6.95
CA VAL A 239 14.17 15.54 7.05
C VAL A 239 12.72 15.08 6.95
N ALA A 240 11.89 15.49 7.92
CA ALA A 240 10.49 15.11 7.95
C ALA A 240 9.71 15.72 6.78
N ASP A 241 8.92 14.91 6.08
CA ASP A 241 8.06 15.41 5.00
C ASP A 241 6.73 15.89 5.57
N GLN A 242 6.64 17.21 5.74
CA GLN A 242 5.50 17.90 6.32
C GLN A 242 4.20 17.73 5.52
N ARG A 243 4.25 17.33 4.23
CA ARG A 243 3.04 17.04 3.43
C ARG A 243 2.22 15.89 4.00
N PHE A 244 2.85 15.02 4.80
CA PHE A 244 2.18 13.91 5.47
C PHE A 244 1.66 14.25 6.88
N ALA A 245 2.00 15.44 7.39
CA ALA A 245 1.45 15.98 8.62
C ALA A 245 0.21 16.83 8.31
N LEU A 246 -0.91 16.15 8.04
CA LEU A 246 -2.19 16.72 7.56
C LEU A 246 -2.99 17.46 8.65
N HIS A 247 -2.31 18.21 9.50
CA HIS A 247 -2.88 19.00 10.58
C HIS A 247 -2.51 20.46 10.37
N ASP A 248 -3.48 21.34 10.63
CA ASP A 248 -3.31 22.79 10.60
C ASP A 248 -2.67 23.25 11.92
N VAL A 249 -1.39 22.93 12.09
CA VAL A 249 -0.58 23.18 13.28
C VAL A 249 0.83 23.65 12.88
N GLU A 250 1.56 24.21 13.83
CA GLU A 250 2.95 24.63 13.63
C GLU A 250 3.86 23.48 13.19
N ASP A 251 4.92 23.82 12.47
CA ASP A 251 5.78 22.86 11.78
C ASP A 251 6.53 21.90 12.72
N GLU A 252 6.88 22.36 13.91
CA GLU A 252 7.48 21.54 14.97
C GLU A 252 6.48 20.52 15.52
N GLN A 253 5.21 20.91 15.65
CA GLN A 253 4.13 20.03 16.10
C GLN A 253 3.79 18.98 15.03
N LYS A 254 3.89 19.35 13.75
CA LYS A 254 3.77 18.41 12.63
C LYS A 254 4.83 17.31 12.70
N GLU A 255 6.09 17.66 12.95
CA GLU A 255 7.18 16.68 13.09
C GLU A 255 6.96 15.74 14.28
N GLU A 256 6.51 16.26 15.42
CA GLU A 256 6.20 15.45 16.59
C GLU A 256 5.05 14.45 16.34
N MET A 257 4.01 14.88 15.62
CA MET A 257 2.89 14.01 15.25
C MET A 257 3.33 12.84 14.36
N LEU A 258 4.27 13.06 13.44
CA LEU A 258 4.81 12.00 12.56
C LEU A 258 5.53 10.91 13.35
N TRP A 259 6.28 11.29 14.39
CA TRP A 259 6.96 10.33 15.27
C TRP A 259 6.04 9.53 16.18
N CYS A 260 4.81 10.00 16.35
CA CYS A 260 3.78 9.29 17.08
C CYS A 260 2.97 8.33 16.20
N HIS A 261 3.32 8.13 14.92
CA HIS A 261 2.62 7.17 14.06
C HIS A 261 2.72 5.73 14.56
N SER A 262 1.65 4.97 14.38
CA SER A 262 1.54 3.61 14.90
C SER A 262 2.61 2.67 14.36
N GLU A 263 3.05 2.83 13.11
CA GLU A 263 4.14 2.04 12.54
C GLU A 263 5.43 2.20 13.34
N ARG A 264 5.77 3.43 13.72
CA ARG A 264 6.98 3.73 14.48
C ARG A 264 6.91 3.14 15.88
N LEU A 265 5.76 3.27 16.54
CA LEU A 265 5.53 2.64 17.85
C LEU A 265 5.69 1.11 17.78
N ALA A 266 5.10 0.48 16.77
CA ALA A 266 5.20 -0.95 16.53
C ALA A 266 6.66 -1.40 16.27
N ILE A 267 7.42 -0.65 15.48
CA ILE A 267 8.84 -0.89 15.22
C ILE A 267 9.67 -0.67 16.49
N GLY A 268 9.42 0.41 17.22
CA GLY A 268 10.10 0.71 18.48
C GLY A 268 9.90 -0.41 19.50
N PHE A 269 8.66 -0.89 19.66
CA PHE A 269 8.35 -2.08 20.46
C PHE A 269 9.10 -3.31 19.97
N ALA A 270 9.11 -3.56 18.67
CA ALA A 270 9.79 -4.73 18.11
C ALA A 270 11.30 -4.68 18.38
N LEU A 271 11.94 -3.52 18.19
CA LEU A 271 13.37 -3.34 18.42
C LEU A 271 13.78 -3.58 19.87
N ILE A 272 12.96 -3.18 20.85
CA ILE A 272 13.27 -3.40 22.28
C ILE A 272 12.92 -4.81 22.77
N SER A 273 12.11 -5.56 22.03
CA SER A 273 11.51 -6.83 22.47
C SER A 273 12.00 -8.06 21.70
N SER A 274 12.85 -7.87 20.68
CA SER A 274 13.40 -8.94 19.85
C SER A 274 14.92 -8.99 19.92
N VAL A 275 15.47 -10.15 19.57
CA VAL A 275 16.92 -10.37 19.51
C VAL A 275 17.54 -9.48 18.43
N GLU A 276 18.73 -8.94 18.71
CA GLU A 276 19.49 -8.16 17.75
C GLU A 276 19.78 -8.98 16.49
N GLY A 277 19.70 -8.33 15.32
CA GLY A 277 19.85 -9.00 14.02
C GLY A 277 18.64 -9.79 13.51
N SER A 278 17.61 -10.06 14.33
CA SER A 278 16.42 -10.79 13.84
C SER A 278 15.56 -9.94 12.89
N GLY A 279 14.79 -10.55 11.99
CA GLY A 279 13.80 -9.81 11.20
C GLY A 279 12.71 -9.20 12.09
N ILE A 280 12.08 -8.11 11.61
CA ILE A 280 10.91 -7.48 12.24
C ILE A 280 9.76 -7.52 11.24
N THR A 281 8.58 -7.99 11.66
CA THR A 281 7.37 -7.93 10.83
C THR A 281 6.32 -7.07 11.51
N VAL A 282 5.89 -6.01 10.83
CA VAL A 282 4.83 -5.10 11.27
C VAL A 282 3.66 -5.20 10.31
N MET A 283 2.46 -5.21 10.85
CA MET A 283 1.22 -5.22 10.09
C MET A 283 0.51 -3.89 10.31
N LYS A 284 -0.12 -3.36 9.26
CA LYS A 284 -0.90 -2.13 9.30
C LYS A 284 -2.20 -2.31 8.53
N ASN A 285 -3.31 -1.86 9.10
CA ASN A 285 -4.63 -1.97 8.44
C ASN A 285 -4.83 -0.96 7.31
N LEU A 286 -4.13 0.18 7.36
CA LEU A 286 -4.15 1.21 6.33
C LEU A 286 -2.85 1.24 5.54
N ARG A 287 -2.84 1.96 4.42
CA ARG A 287 -1.61 2.25 3.66
C ARG A 287 -0.61 3.03 4.51
N VAL A 288 0.66 2.66 4.46
CA VAL A 288 1.77 3.39 5.13
C VAL A 288 1.90 4.77 4.49
N CYS A 289 2.12 5.82 5.29
CA CYS A 289 2.35 7.17 4.73
C CYS A 289 3.80 7.32 4.24
N GLY A 290 4.07 8.34 3.41
CA GLY A 290 5.38 8.44 2.75
C GLY A 290 6.52 8.72 3.70
N ASP A 291 6.26 9.57 4.68
CA ASP A 291 7.22 9.85 5.75
C ASP A 291 7.52 8.60 6.61
N CYS A 292 6.51 7.78 6.92
CA CYS A 292 6.77 6.48 7.57
C CYS A 292 7.56 5.54 6.66
N HIS A 293 7.22 5.45 5.37
CA HIS A 293 7.95 4.60 4.43
C HIS A 293 9.44 4.97 4.37
N GLU A 294 9.75 6.26 4.26
CA GLU A 294 11.13 6.76 4.24
C GLU A 294 11.86 6.53 5.57
N VAL A 295 11.20 6.81 6.70
CA VAL A 295 11.80 6.56 8.01
C VAL A 295 12.10 5.08 8.22
N ILE A 296 11.19 4.18 7.85
CA ILE A 296 11.39 2.74 8.05
C ILE A 296 12.56 2.23 7.19
N LYS A 297 12.70 2.76 5.97
CA LYS A 297 13.85 2.53 5.11
C LYS A 297 15.15 2.92 5.83
N LEU A 298 15.25 4.15 6.33
CA LEU A 298 16.44 4.60 7.04
C LEU A 298 16.69 3.81 8.34
N ILE A 299 15.64 3.50 9.10
CA ILE A 299 15.75 2.64 10.31
C ILE A 299 16.38 1.30 9.93
N SER A 300 15.95 0.65 8.85
CA SER A 300 16.51 -0.64 8.42
C SER A 300 18.02 -0.59 8.17
N GLY A 301 18.53 0.55 7.68
CA GLY A 301 19.95 0.82 7.52
C GLY A 301 20.66 1.05 8.86
N VAL A 302 20.12 1.93 9.70
CA VAL A 302 20.70 2.29 11.01
C VAL A 302 20.78 1.08 11.96
N VAL A 303 19.75 0.24 12.00
CA VAL A 303 19.73 -0.93 12.90
C VAL A 303 20.31 -2.19 12.26
N GLY A 304 20.60 -2.19 10.96
CA GLY A 304 21.11 -3.35 10.24
C GLY A 304 20.16 -4.56 10.23
N ARG A 305 18.85 -4.33 10.23
CA ARG A 305 17.81 -5.38 10.30
C ARG A 305 16.84 -5.27 9.14
N GLU A 306 16.39 -6.41 8.63
CA GLU A 306 15.25 -6.44 7.71
C GLU A 306 13.96 -6.12 8.48
N ILE A 307 13.24 -5.12 8.00
CA ILE A 307 11.92 -4.74 8.51
C ILE A 307 10.93 -5.01 7.39
N VAL A 308 9.99 -5.92 7.62
CA VAL A 308 8.88 -6.21 6.73
C VAL A 308 7.65 -5.49 7.24
N VAL A 309 7.03 -4.66 6.41
CA VAL A 309 5.77 -3.99 6.75
C VAL A 309 4.69 -4.42 5.75
N ARG A 310 3.64 -5.07 6.24
CA ARG A 310 2.43 -5.31 5.46
C ARG A 310 1.47 -4.15 5.69
N ASP A 311 1.19 -3.40 4.64
CA ASP A 311 0.12 -2.40 4.66
C ASP A 311 -1.16 -2.96 4.02
N SER A 312 -2.19 -2.11 3.88
CA SER A 312 -3.47 -2.52 3.30
C SER A 312 -3.39 -3.02 1.84
N GLY A 313 -2.28 -2.76 1.14
CA GLY A 313 -2.14 -3.03 -0.29
C GLY A 313 -0.98 -3.95 -0.69
N ARG A 314 0.09 -4.04 0.12
CA ARG A 314 1.28 -4.84 -0.20
C ARG A 314 2.20 -5.08 1.02
N PHE A 315 3.20 -5.92 0.82
CA PHE A 315 4.39 -6.02 1.67
C PHE A 315 5.51 -5.11 1.16
N HIS A 316 6.15 -4.44 2.11
CA HIS A 316 7.36 -3.66 1.91
C HIS A 316 8.48 -4.35 2.66
N HIS A 317 9.56 -4.71 1.97
CA HIS A 317 10.76 -5.24 2.59
C HIS A 317 11.82 -4.14 2.64
N PHE A 318 12.08 -3.63 3.85
CA PHE A 318 13.10 -2.62 4.09
C PHE A 318 14.38 -3.29 4.56
N LYS A 319 15.45 -3.11 3.79
CA LYS A 319 16.77 -3.68 4.09
C LYS A 319 17.85 -2.73 3.61
N ASN A 320 18.80 -2.41 4.49
CA ASN A 320 19.96 -1.58 4.19
C ASN A 320 19.61 -0.24 3.53
N GLY A 321 18.54 0.42 3.98
CA GLY A 321 18.15 1.71 3.41
C GLY A 321 17.45 1.60 2.04
N VAL A 322 16.95 0.43 1.65
CA VAL A 322 16.20 0.23 0.41
C VAL A 322 14.89 -0.49 0.70
N CYS A 323 13.83 -0.19 -0.06
CA CYS A 323 12.56 -0.91 -0.01
C CYS A 323 12.35 -1.77 -1.28
N SER A 324 11.74 -2.95 -1.15
CA SER A 324 11.37 -3.82 -2.28
C SER A 324 10.45 -3.15 -3.31
N CYS A 325 9.76 -2.07 -2.96
CA CYS A 325 8.93 -1.30 -3.89
C CYS A 325 9.73 -0.36 -4.81
N SER A 326 11.04 -0.20 -4.60
CA SER A 326 11.90 0.75 -5.35
C SER A 326 11.36 2.18 -5.36
N ASP A 327 10.75 2.61 -4.24
CA ASP A 327 10.07 3.90 -4.07
C ASP A 327 8.88 4.14 -5.03
N TYR A 328 8.47 3.11 -5.75
CA TYR A 328 7.26 3.07 -6.55
C TYR A 328 6.07 2.58 -5.72
N TRP A 329 5.69 3.37 -4.71
CA TRP A 329 4.62 3.01 -3.79
C TRP A 329 3.35 3.82 -3.99
#